data_AF-A0AA41XS13-F1
#
_entry.id   AF-A0AA41XS13-F1
#
_cell.length_a   1.000
_cell.length_b   1.000
_cell.length_c   1.000
_cell.angle_alpha   90.00
_cell.angle_beta   90.00
_cell.angle_gamma   90.00
#
_symmetry.space_group_name_H-M   'P 1'
#
loop_
_entity.id
_entity.type
_entity.pdbx_description
1 polymer ?
#
loop_
_entity_poly.entity_id
_entity_poly.type
_entity_poly.pdbx_seq_one_letter_code
_entity_poly.pdbx_strand_id
1 'polypeptide(L)'
;MKRVALAIFWIAALGYAPKAAADVPGIAPFTGSWHAHASKLTVDSDGSGRLTYADISACPSACDGHNDYADAPQATVDVMLVSVLGDTATGSVSAASNPSEYTVGEPVTIKLVTGIGDPFTGPPASVSGNNGVALQVSIGTRGANYCNDTTHNYCGG
;
A
#
# COMPACT_ATOMS: atom_id res chain seq x y z
N MET A 1 47.50 48.44 -13.05
CA MET A 1 47.50 47.13 -12.38
C MET A 1 46.12 46.49 -12.55
N LYS A 2 46.10 45.22 -12.98
CA LYS A 2 45.03 44.18 -12.94
C LYS A 2 43.63 44.49 -13.49
N ARG A 3 43.38 43.91 -14.68
CA ARG A 3 42.07 43.49 -15.20
C ARG A 3 41.54 42.35 -14.32
N VAL A 4 40.29 42.41 -13.89
CA VAL A 4 39.59 41.25 -13.30
C VAL A 4 38.37 40.98 -14.18
N ALA A 5 38.48 39.91 -14.96
CA ALA A 5 37.36 39.34 -15.70
C ALA A 5 36.49 38.56 -14.73
N LEU A 6 35.19 38.88 -14.65
CA LEU A 6 34.21 38.03 -14.00
C LEU A 6 33.84 36.90 -14.97
N ALA A 7 34.32 35.70 -14.67
CA ALA A 7 33.93 34.48 -15.34
C ALA A 7 32.53 34.06 -14.86
N ILE A 8 31.63 33.82 -15.82
CA ILE A 8 30.29 33.30 -15.62
C ILE A 8 30.41 31.80 -15.38
N PHE A 9 30.06 31.33 -14.18
CA PHE A 9 29.93 29.90 -13.88
C PHE A 9 28.56 29.41 -14.34
N TRP A 10 28.51 28.73 -15.49
CA TRP A 10 27.40 27.87 -15.85
C TRP A 10 27.57 26.53 -15.13
N ILE A 11 26.79 26.29 -14.08
CA ILE A 11 26.62 24.94 -13.53
C ILE A 11 25.46 24.31 -14.31
N ALA A 12 25.79 23.51 -15.32
CA ALA A 12 24.85 22.59 -15.92
C ALA A 12 24.55 21.47 -14.92
N ALA A 13 23.51 21.63 -14.11
CA ALA A 13 22.93 20.54 -13.36
C ALA A 13 22.20 19.64 -14.37
N LEU A 14 22.90 18.63 -14.90
CA LEU A 14 22.27 17.49 -15.57
C LEU A 14 21.45 16.76 -14.51
N GLY A 15 20.18 17.17 -14.36
CA GLY A 15 19.22 16.46 -13.54
C GLY A 15 19.08 15.04 -14.06
N TYR A 16 19.57 14.07 -13.29
CA TYR A 16 19.11 12.69 -13.39
C TYR A 16 17.64 12.69 -12.98
N ALA A 17 16.74 12.95 -13.93
CA ALA A 17 15.34 12.64 -13.72
C ALA A 17 15.26 11.12 -13.57
N PRO A 18 14.75 10.58 -12.44
CA PRO A 18 14.50 9.16 -12.36
C PRO A 18 13.57 8.78 -13.51
N LYS A 19 13.95 7.77 -14.30
CA LYS A 19 13.03 7.22 -15.30
C LYS A 19 11.78 6.77 -14.56
N ALA A 20 10.62 7.24 -15.01
CA ALA A 20 9.35 6.67 -14.59
C ALA A 20 9.41 5.15 -14.82
N ALA A 21 9.10 4.39 -13.78
CA ALA A 21 8.96 2.94 -13.92
C ALA A 21 7.82 2.66 -14.92
N ALA A 22 8.00 1.63 -15.74
CA ALA A 22 6.98 1.26 -16.71
C ALA A 22 5.81 0.60 -15.98
N ASP A 23 4.59 0.82 -16.49
CA ASP A 23 3.40 0.21 -15.93
C ASP A 23 3.47 -1.33 -15.96
N VAL A 24 2.96 -1.97 -14.92
CA VAL A 24 2.84 -3.43 -14.86
C VAL A 24 1.65 -3.86 -15.72
N PRO A 25 1.84 -4.73 -16.74
CA PRO A 25 0.73 -5.20 -17.56
C PRO A 25 -0.39 -5.82 -16.73
N GLY A 26 -1.63 -5.36 -16.92
CA GLY A 26 -2.81 -5.88 -16.23
C GLY A 26 -3.07 -5.32 -14.84
N ILE A 27 -2.26 -4.37 -14.34
CA ILE A 27 -2.38 -3.84 -12.97
C ILE A 27 -3.55 -2.87 -12.76
N ALA A 28 -4.11 -2.31 -13.84
CA ALA A 28 -5.12 -1.26 -13.77
C ALA A 28 -6.31 -1.53 -12.82
N PRO A 29 -6.84 -2.76 -12.67
CA PRO A 29 -7.92 -3.04 -11.72
C PRO A 29 -7.51 -2.97 -10.24
N PHE A 30 -6.21 -3.00 -9.94
CA PHE A 30 -5.66 -2.98 -8.59
C PHE A 30 -5.27 -1.57 -8.15
N THR A 31 -5.11 -0.63 -9.09
CA THR A 31 -4.61 0.70 -8.77
C THR A 31 -5.63 1.53 -8.00
N GLY A 32 -5.13 2.44 -7.17
CA GLY A 32 -5.96 3.33 -6.34
C GLY A 32 -5.75 3.13 -4.84
N SER A 33 -6.66 3.72 -4.06
CA SER A 33 -6.68 3.62 -2.60
C SER A 33 -7.67 2.57 -2.14
N TRP A 34 -7.22 1.74 -1.20
CA TRP A 34 -7.97 0.65 -0.60
C TRP A 34 -7.83 0.74 0.92
N HIS A 35 -8.92 0.49 1.62
CA HIS A 35 -9.10 0.78 3.03
C HIS A 35 -9.54 -0.48 3.77
N ALA A 36 -8.99 -0.66 4.96
CA ALA A 36 -9.41 -1.66 5.93
C ALA A 36 -9.25 -1.06 7.32
N HIS A 37 -9.93 -1.60 8.33
CA HIS A 37 -10.06 -1.04 9.69
C HIS A 37 -9.12 0.15 10.04
N ALA A 38 -7.93 -0.12 10.56
CA ALA A 38 -6.91 0.89 10.87
C ALA A 38 -5.74 0.85 9.88
N SER A 39 -6.00 0.52 8.61
CA SER A 39 -5.00 0.41 7.56
C SER A 39 -5.47 0.89 6.18
N LYS A 40 -4.50 1.27 5.35
CA LYS A 40 -4.74 1.73 3.99
C LYS A 40 -3.66 1.19 3.07
N LEU A 41 -4.05 0.70 1.91
CA LEU A 41 -3.15 0.30 0.84
C LEU A 41 -3.36 1.21 -0.37
N THR A 42 -2.29 1.81 -0.87
CA THR A 42 -2.26 2.41 -2.21
C THR A 42 -1.52 1.48 -3.17
N VAL A 43 -2.00 1.36 -4.39
CA VAL A 43 -1.31 0.68 -5.50
C VAL A 43 -1.24 1.63 -6.70
N ASP A 44 -0.05 1.82 -7.23
CA ASP A 44 0.24 2.66 -8.39
C ASP A 44 0.39 1.83 -9.67
N SER A 45 0.34 2.47 -10.83
CA SER A 45 0.35 1.80 -12.13
C SER A 45 1.68 1.12 -12.47
N ASP A 46 2.77 1.55 -11.83
CA ASP A 46 4.08 0.90 -11.95
C ASP A 46 4.25 -0.32 -11.03
N GLY A 47 3.19 -0.70 -10.30
CA GLY A 47 3.18 -1.82 -9.37
C GLY A 47 3.74 -1.50 -7.98
N SER A 48 4.26 -0.29 -7.77
CA SER A 48 4.58 0.15 -6.42
C SER A 48 3.30 0.29 -5.59
N GLY A 49 3.42 0.02 -4.30
CA GLY A 49 2.31 0.21 -3.37
C GLY A 49 2.80 0.46 -1.96
N ARG A 50 1.94 1.08 -1.16
CA ARG A 50 2.23 1.40 0.24
C ARG A 50 1.04 1.03 1.11
N LEU A 51 1.27 0.09 2.01
CA LEU A 51 0.41 -0.20 3.14
C LEU A 51 0.81 0.69 4.31
N THR A 52 -0.15 1.39 4.90
CA THR A 52 -0.03 2.07 6.20
C THR A 52 -0.94 1.38 7.20
N TYR A 53 -0.47 1.17 8.44
CA TYR A 53 -1.25 0.54 9.50
C TYR A 53 -0.88 1.10 10.87
N ALA A 54 -1.78 0.99 11.83
CA ALA A 54 -1.52 1.26 13.23
C ALA A 54 -0.63 0.17 13.86
N ASP A 55 0.58 0.53 14.31
CA ASP A 55 1.54 -0.37 14.93
C ASP A 55 1.29 -0.51 16.44
N ILE A 56 0.33 -1.37 16.80
CA ILE A 56 0.01 -1.66 18.20
C ILE A 56 1.23 -2.21 18.96
N SER A 57 2.19 -2.87 18.28
CA SER A 57 3.38 -3.41 18.94
C SER A 57 4.28 -2.32 19.52
N ALA A 58 4.20 -1.10 18.98
CA ALA A 58 4.91 0.08 19.48
C ALA A 58 4.19 0.75 20.67
N CYS A 59 2.92 0.42 20.96
CA CYS A 59 2.13 1.12 21.98
C CYS A 59 2.59 0.97 23.44
N PRO A 60 3.16 -0.15 23.91
CA PRO A 60 3.65 -0.24 25.29
C PRO A 60 4.68 0.84 25.65
N SER A 61 5.39 1.40 24.65
CA SER A 61 6.34 2.52 24.84
C SER A 61 5.84 3.85 24.27
N ALA A 62 4.94 3.85 23.28
CA ALA A 62 4.53 5.06 22.56
C ALA A 62 3.14 5.62 22.97
N CYS A 63 2.29 4.82 23.65
CA CYS A 63 0.88 5.13 23.86
C CYS A 63 0.50 5.26 25.35
N ASP A 64 1.44 5.65 26.22
CA ASP A 64 1.23 5.80 27.68
C ASP A 64 0.58 4.57 28.36
N GLY A 65 0.79 3.38 27.82
CA GLY A 65 0.24 2.11 28.32
C GLY A 65 -1.17 1.76 27.81
N HIS A 66 -1.75 2.57 26.92
CA HIS A 66 -2.96 2.25 26.17
C HIS A 66 -2.62 1.44 24.91
N ASN A 67 -3.43 0.43 24.58
CA ASN A 67 -3.28 -0.39 23.37
C ASN A 67 -4.47 -0.17 22.44
N ASP A 68 -4.73 1.08 22.07
CA ASP A 68 -5.78 1.43 21.11
C ASP A 68 -5.17 1.74 19.74
N TYR A 69 -5.89 1.37 18.67
CA TYR A 69 -5.52 1.69 17.29
C TYR A 69 -5.42 3.19 17.05
N ALA A 70 -6.18 3.99 17.80
CA ALA A 70 -6.17 5.45 17.68
C ALA A 70 -4.86 6.10 18.15
N ASP A 71 -4.19 5.49 19.13
CA ASP A 71 -2.97 6.04 19.75
C ASP A 71 -1.69 5.43 19.16
N ALA A 72 -1.83 4.30 18.46
CA ALA A 72 -0.69 3.58 17.90
C ALA A 72 0.03 4.39 16.81
N PRO A 73 1.38 4.43 16.86
CA PRO A 73 2.17 5.01 15.78
C PRO A 73 1.84 4.36 14.44
N GLN A 74 1.82 5.16 13.39
CA GLN A 74 1.61 4.64 12.04
C GLN A 74 2.89 4.00 11.50
N ALA A 75 2.80 2.72 11.11
CA ALA A 75 3.84 2.00 10.40
C ALA A 75 3.52 1.84 8.91
N THR A 76 4.54 1.49 8.12
CA THR A 76 4.45 1.35 6.66
C THR A 76 5.08 0.06 6.16
N VAL A 77 4.50 -0.50 5.11
CA VAL A 77 5.08 -1.56 4.28
C VAL A 77 4.99 -1.12 2.83
N ASP A 78 6.14 -0.99 2.18
CA ASP A 78 6.21 -0.76 0.75
C ASP A 78 6.28 -2.10 0.03
N VAL A 79 5.48 -2.24 -1.02
CA VAL A 79 5.42 -3.44 -1.85
C VAL A 79 5.76 -3.10 -3.29
N MET A 80 6.23 -4.09 -4.02
CA MET A 80 6.46 -4.02 -5.46
C MET A 80 5.81 -5.21 -6.13
N LEU A 81 4.68 -4.97 -6.80
CA LEU A 81 3.99 -5.93 -7.65
C LEU A 81 4.70 -5.98 -9.00
N VAL A 82 4.98 -7.17 -9.49
CA VAL A 82 5.79 -7.36 -10.71
C VAL A 82 5.06 -8.14 -11.80
N SER A 83 3.97 -8.82 -11.44
CA SER A 83 3.18 -9.60 -12.40
C SER A 83 1.72 -9.66 -12.01
N VAL A 84 0.86 -9.71 -13.02
CA VAL A 84 -0.57 -9.97 -12.88
C VAL A 84 -0.93 -11.18 -13.74
N LEU A 85 -1.64 -12.14 -13.13
CA LEU A 85 -2.23 -13.28 -13.82
C LEU A 85 -3.71 -13.37 -13.44
N GLY A 86 -4.59 -13.11 -14.41
CA GLY A 86 -6.03 -13.09 -14.17
C GLY A 86 -6.43 -12.03 -13.16
N ASP A 87 -7.01 -12.45 -12.04
CA ASP A 87 -7.45 -11.60 -10.94
C ASP A 87 -6.40 -11.43 -9.83
N THR A 88 -5.16 -11.89 -10.05
CA THR A 88 -4.14 -11.95 -9.01
C THR A 88 -2.88 -11.19 -9.42
N ALA A 89 -2.50 -10.18 -8.64
CA ALA A 89 -1.21 -9.51 -8.71
C ALA A 89 -0.25 -10.11 -7.68
N THR A 90 1.02 -10.28 -8.05
CA THR A 90 2.05 -10.84 -7.17
C THR A 90 3.31 -9.98 -7.17
N GLY A 91 4.01 -9.99 -6.05
CA GLY A 91 5.17 -9.17 -5.80
C GLY A 91 5.91 -9.55 -4.53
N SER A 92 6.63 -8.57 -3.98
CA SER A 92 7.28 -8.72 -2.68
C SER A 92 7.32 -7.41 -1.90
N VAL A 93 7.57 -7.50 -0.60
CA VAL A 93 7.88 -6.35 0.25
C VAL A 93 9.23 -5.76 -0.17
N SER A 94 9.24 -4.48 -0.51
CA SER A 94 10.45 -3.74 -0.88
C SER A 94 11.04 -2.94 0.29
N ALA A 95 10.21 -2.50 1.24
CA ALA A 95 10.63 -1.88 2.49
C ALA A 95 9.57 -2.06 3.59
N ALA A 96 9.98 -2.04 4.85
CA ALA A 96 9.07 -2.07 6.00
C ALA A 96 9.64 -1.20 7.13
N SER A 97 8.79 -0.42 7.79
CA SER A 97 9.19 0.40 8.95
C SER A 97 9.33 -0.44 10.23
N ASN A 98 8.63 -1.59 10.30
CA ASN A 98 8.72 -2.56 11.38
C ASN A 98 9.07 -3.95 10.80
N PRO A 99 10.37 -4.28 10.68
CA PRO A 99 10.83 -5.54 10.09
C PRO A 99 10.56 -6.77 10.96
N SER A 100 10.17 -6.60 12.22
CA SER A 100 9.72 -7.69 13.08
C SER A 100 8.30 -8.16 12.73
N GLU A 101 7.50 -7.27 12.13
CA GLU A 101 6.14 -7.59 11.67
C GLU A 101 6.11 -8.02 10.20
N TYR A 102 6.85 -7.31 9.32
CA TYR A 102 6.94 -7.59 7.88
C TYR A 102 8.38 -7.55 7.39
N THR A 103 8.86 -8.66 6.83
CA THR A 103 10.24 -8.77 6.36
C THR A 103 10.37 -8.33 4.89
N VAL A 104 11.44 -7.59 4.56
CA VAL A 104 11.79 -7.30 3.16
C VAL A 104 12.00 -8.60 2.39
N GLY A 105 11.42 -8.68 1.19
CA GLY A 105 11.43 -9.88 0.36
C GLY A 105 10.29 -10.86 0.65
N GLU A 106 9.43 -10.61 1.65
CA GLU A 106 8.23 -11.41 1.85
C GLU A 106 7.35 -11.40 0.61
N PRO A 107 6.78 -12.55 0.21
CA PRO A 107 5.90 -12.62 -0.94
C PRO A 107 4.62 -11.83 -0.68
N VAL A 108 4.19 -11.08 -1.69
CA VAL A 108 2.93 -10.34 -1.71
C VAL A 108 2.03 -10.93 -2.77
N THR A 109 0.79 -11.24 -2.40
CA THR A 109 -0.27 -11.66 -3.31
C THR A 109 -1.49 -10.79 -3.07
N ILE A 110 -2.02 -10.19 -4.13
CA ILE A 110 -3.23 -9.38 -4.09
C ILE A 110 -4.22 -9.97 -5.07
N LYS A 111 -5.35 -10.43 -4.57
CA LYS A 111 -6.44 -10.94 -5.40
C LYS A 111 -7.59 -9.93 -5.48
N LEU A 112 -7.99 -9.58 -6.69
CA LEU A 112 -9.17 -8.78 -6.97
C LEU A 112 -10.42 -9.64 -6.82
N VAL A 113 -11.25 -9.31 -5.84
CA VAL A 113 -12.54 -9.96 -5.62
C VAL A 113 -13.64 -9.07 -6.20
N THR A 114 -14.40 -9.61 -7.16
CA THR A 114 -15.55 -8.93 -7.78
C THR A 114 -16.84 -9.66 -7.44
N GLY A 115 -17.98 -9.02 -7.69
CA GLY A 115 -19.29 -9.64 -7.44
C GLY A 115 -19.58 -9.84 -5.96
N ILE A 116 -19.04 -8.97 -5.10
CA ILE A 116 -19.35 -8.98 -3.66
C ILE A 116 -20.83 -8.64 -3.51
N GLY A 117 -21.62 -9.69 -3.22
CA GLY A 117 -23.05 -9.65 -2.96
C GLY A 117 -23.37 -10.01 -1.50
N ASP A 118 -24.63 -9.86 -1.12
CA ASP A 118 -25.12 -10.21 0.21
C ASP A 118 -25.26 -11.74 0.39
N PRO A 119 -24.82 -12.36 1.50
CA PRO A 119 -23.90 -11.89 2.54
C PRO A 119 -22.44 -12.29 2.28
N PHE A 120 -21.50 -11.38 2.50
CA PHE A 120 -20.10 -11.74 2.62
C PHE A 120 -19.87 -12.29 4.04
N THR A 121 -19.51 -13.56 4.18
CA THR A 121 -19.43 -14.29 5.47
C THR A 121 -18.18 -13.97 6.30
N GLY A 122 -17.60 -12.78 6.13
CA GLY A 122 -16.62 -12.23 7.07
C GLY A 122 -17.32 -11.57 8.27
N PRO A 123 -16.72 -11.58 9.47
CA PRO A 123 -17.33 -10.91 10.63
C PRO A 123 -17.37 -9.38 10.46
N PRO A 124 -18.40 -8.71 10.98
CA PRO A 124 -19.63 -8.34 10.29
C PRO A 124 -19.51 -7.06 9.42
N ALA A 125 -20.02 -7.10 8.19
CA ALA A 125 -20.63 -5.94 7.53
C ALA A 125 -21.66 -6.42 6.49
N SER A 126 -22.92 -6.09 6.74
CA SER A 126 -24.10 -6.33 5.91
C SER A 126 -24.00 -5.67 4.54
N VAL A 127 -24.46 -6.37 3.50
CA VAL A 127 -24.21 -6.01 2.10
C VAL A 127 -25.48 -5.44 1.46
N SER A 128 -25.31 -4.47 0.56
CA SER A 128 -26.39 -3.97 -0.31
C SER A 128 -25.96 -4.14 -1.76
N GLY A 129 -26.50 -5.17 -2.43
CA GLY A 129 -26.64 -5.23 -3.90
C GLY A 129 -25.35 -5.28 -4.75
N ASN A 130 -24.79 -6.48 -4.92
CA ASN A 130 -24.15 -7.04 -6.14
C ASN A 130 -23.19 -6.21 -7.01
N ASN A 131 -22.46 -5.20 -6.53
CA ASN A 131 -21.47 -4.48 -7.35
C ASN A 131 -20.18 -4.09 -6.60
N GLY A 132 -19.85 -4.75 -5.49
CA GLY A 132 -18.64 -4.44 -4.72
C GLY A 132 -17.37 -5.06 -5.31
N VAL A 133 -16.25 -4.32 -5.24
CA VAL A 133 -14.89 -4.79 -5.50
C VAL A 133 -14.05 -4.67 -4.22
N ALA A 134 -13.22 -5.66 -3.92
CA ALA A 134 -12.26 -5.63 -2.83
C ALA A 134 -10.93 -6.28 -3.26
N LEU A 135 -9.87 -6.00 -2.52
CA LEU A 135 -8.62 -6.72 -2.58
C LEU A 135 -8.51 -7.67 -1.40
N GLN A 136 -8.27 -8.95 -1.69
CA GLN A 136 -7.74 -9.88 -0.69
C GLN A 136 -6.21 -9.83 -0.77
N VAL A 137 -5.60 -9.21 0.23
CA VAL A 137 -4.15 -8.96 0.30
C VAL A 137 -3.52 -9.97 1.25
N SER A 138 -2.46 -10.63 0.79
CA SER A 138 -1.61 -11.50 1.59
C SER A 138 -0.17 -11.01 1.51
N ILE A 139 0.47 -10.85 2.65
CA ILE A 139 1.90 -10.54 2.78
C ILE A 139 2.51 -11.60 3.70
N GLY A 140 3.36 -12.47 3.16
CA GLY A 140 3.83 -13.64 3.88
C GLY A 140 2.66 -14.51 4.35
N THR A 141 2.54 -14.71 5.66
CA THR A 141 1.45 -15.48 6.30
C THR A 141 0.27 -14.63 6.76
N ARG A 142 0.33 -13.30 6.59
CA ARG A 142 -0.67 -12.35 7.05
C ARG A 142 -1.62 -12.00 5.92
N GLY A 143 -2.92 -11.93 6.21
CA GLY A 143 -3.95 -11.61 5.22
C GLY A 143 -5.00 -10.64 5.75
N ALA A 144 -5.46 -9.73 4.89
CA ALA A 144 -6.55 -8.81 5.16
C ALA A 144 -7.30 -8.45 3.87
N ASN A 145 -8.56 -8.04 4.00
CA ASN A 145 -9.34 -7.54 2.88
C ASN A 145 -9.33 -6.01 2.90
N TYR A 146 -9.16 -5.38 1.74
CA TYR A 146 -9.20 -3.94 1.57
C TYR A 146 -10.27 -3.55 0.54
N CYS A 147 -11.03 -2.51 0.85
CA CYS A 147 -12.15 -2.04 0.08
C CYS A 147 -11.84 -0.65 -0.48
N ASN A 148 -12.26 -0.34 -1.70
CA ASN A 148 -12.08 1.01 -2.25
C ASN A 148 -13.22 1.92 -1.76
N ASP A 149 -13.24 3.19 -2.19
CA ASP A 149 -14.25 4.16 -1.75
C ASP A 149 -15.70 3.76 -2.09
N THR A 150 -15.91 2.98 -3.15
CA THR A 150 -17.25 2.46 -3.52
C THR A 150 -17.67 1.28 -2.64
N THR A 151 -16.73 0.70 -1.89
CA THR A 151 -16.91 -0.41 -0.97
C THR A 151 -16.45 -0.13 0.47
N HIS A 152 -16.17 1.12 0.85
CA HIS A 152 -15.40 1.43 2.06
C HIS A 152 -16.03 0.94 3.37
N ASN A 153 -17.37 0.84 3.44
CA ASN A 153 -18.10 0.36 4.62
C ASN A 153 -17.89 -1.16 4.91
N TYR A 154 -17.19 -1.92 4.06
CA TYR A 154 -17.20 -3.39 4.13
C TYR A 154 -15.92 -4.04 4.70
N CYS A 155 -14.80 -3.32 4.78
CA CYS A 155 -13.51 -3.87 5.24
C CYS A 155 -13.11 -3.41 6.65
N GLY A 156 -14.09 -2.97 7.44
CA GLY A 156 -13.89 -2.26 8.70
C GLY A 156 -13.45 -0.82 8.42
N GLY A 157 -14.25 0.14 8.86
CA GLY A 157 -13.87 1.55 8.97
C GLY A 157 -14.08 2.00 10.38
#